data_AF-A0A933CCH6-F1
#
_entry.id   AF-A0A933CCH6-F1
#
_cell.length_a   1.000
_cell.length_b   1.000
_cell.length_c   1.000
_cell.angle_alpha   90.00
_cell.angle_beta   90.00
_cell.angle_gamma   90.00
#
_symmetry.space_group_name_H-M   'P 1'
#
loop_
_entity.id
_entity.type
_entity.pdbx_description
1 polymer ?
#
loop_
_entity_poly.entity_id
_entity_poly.type
_entity_poly.pdbx_seq_one_letter_code
_entity_poly.pdbx_strand_id
1 'polypeptide(L)'
;MTRILAAAIVAVLGNGTVFGMALDDLRAVAGADAKNVSMQAPAFNAVEQAPTEQVQIGSFSLQIGDKVIADGDPGRVAGISSDGRISVRDDDGTYGLWKPERLALRKGCSMGLCVGDRIVSTYYAGKVAGVYANGWLSVRSDDERDGYFTCYGEKEIARRNGCSSGVCVGDTVIPEATPGTVEGMFSDGKVSVRIGDAYRAYDPDRFARTGKRECSPDGFCVGEKVMSQNGNAFKVAGIFPRGRLSLSSGEYYYNADSDLAKTKGCSDGICVGDRIVTSYRHSGRVAGIFHDGTVLFYRDDYAPGTIGHVFDAPDYFRETTELIARTRGCSGGFCVGAKVIASEGAGKVAGVFSHREYLSVRIQGEYYDIDPDQIAKREGCSGQFCVGDKAINTKNGYAGRVSGVFQDGRVSLNSDGKEHVCATADLVRSVRRWEPLAAGLRRLK
;
A
#
# COMPACT_ATOMS: atom_id res chain seq x y z
N MET A 1 17.97 -67.29 39.09
CA MET A 1 18.38 -66.88 37.74
C MET A 1 17.76 -65.51 37.46
N THR A 2 18.51 -64.44 37.71
CA THR A 2 18.22 -63.11 37.14
C THR A 2 19.57 -62.42 37.01
N ARG A 3 20.05 -62.24 35.77
CA ARG A 3 21.32 -61.57 35.47
C ARG A 3 21.10 -60.07 35.54
N ILE A 4 21.87 -59.40 36.39
CA ILE A 4 22.01 -57.95 36.47
C ILE A 4 23.00 -57.52 35.38
N LEU A 5 22.57 -56.67 34.44
CA LEU A 5 23.45 -55.88 33.60
C LEU A 5 23.82 -54.61 34.37
N ALA A 6 25.11 -54.43 34.65
CA ALA A 6 25.66 -53.23 35.27
C ALA A 6 25.84 -52.13 34.21
N ALA A 7 25.23 -50.97 34.44
CA ALA A 7 25.49 -49.76 33.68
C ALA A 7 26.48 -48.88 34.45
N ALA A 8 27.59 -48.54 33.80
CA ALA A 8 28.59 -47.61 34.33
C ALA A 8 28.11 -46.16 34.16
N ILE A 9 28.18 -45.36 35.22
CA ILE A 9 27.94 -43.92 35.18
C ILE A 9 29.27 -43.23 34.91
N VAL A 10 29.37 -42.51 33.78
CA VAL A 10 30.53 -41.70 33.42
C VAL A 10 30.24 -40.25 33.82
N ALA A 11 30.96 -39.72 34.80
CA ALA A 11 30.98 -38.29 35.11
C ALA A 11 32.14 -37.64 34.34
N VAL A 12 31.83 -36.72 33.43
CA VAL A 12 32.82 -35.90 32.71
C VAL A 12 32.92 -34.56 33.41
N LEU A 13 34.05 -34.29 34.07
CA LEU A 13 34.45 -32.94 34.45
C LEU A 13 35.46 -32.42 33.44
N GLY A 14 35.28 -31.16 33.03
CA GLY A 14 36.03 -30.50 31.96
C GLY A 14 37.52 -30.39 32.26
N ASN A 15 38.26 -31.44 31.93
CA ASN A 15 39.66 -31.47 31.51
C ASN A 15 40.07 -32.92 31.21
N GLY A 16 39.37 -33.58 30.27
CA GLY A 16 39.91 -34.70 29.46
C GLY A 16 40.47 -35.96 30.14
N THR A 17 40.49 -36.11 31.46
CA THR A 17 41.00 -37.31 32.15
C THR A 17 39.85 -38.19 32.64
N VAL A 18 39.79 -39.42 32.10
CA VAL A 18 38.88 -40.48 32.54
C VAL A 18 39.59 -41.32 33.60
N PHE A 19 39.08 -41.33 34.83
CA PHE A 19 39.49 -42.28 35.85
C PHE A 19 38.50 -43.47 35.86
N GLY A 20 39.00 -44.66 35.56
CA GLY A 20 38.26 -45.89 35.84
C GLY A 20 38.51 -46.32 37.28
N MET A 21 37.50 -46.24 38.15
CA MET A 21 37.55 -46.86 39.48
C MET A 21 36.83 -48.21 39.45
N ALA A 22 37.44 -49.24 40.04
CA ALA A 22 36.85 -50.55 40.21
C ALA A 22 35.72 -50.52 41.25
N LEU A 23 34.68 -51.33 41.04
CA LEU A 23 33.44 -51.36 41.84
C LEU A 23 33.65 -51.79 43.32
N ASP A 24 34.85 -52.28 43.67
CA ASP A 24 35.18 -52.76 45.02
C ASP A 24 35.62 -51.64 45.99
N ASP A 25 36.02 -50.46 45.49
CA ASP A 25 36.41 -49.32 46.34
C ASP A 25 35.21 -48.50 46.85
N LEU A 26 34.01 -48.73 46.31
CA LEU A 26 32.77 -48.04 46.70
C LEU A 26 32.13 -48.58 47.99
N ARG A 27 32.66 -49.67 48.57
CA ARG A 27 32.16 -50.25 49.83
C ARG A 27 32.94 -49.83 51.09
N ALA A 28 34.04 -49.10 50.97
CA ALA A 28 34.84 -48.64 52.11
C ALA A 28 34.47 -47.25 52.65
N VAL A 29 33.49 -46.55 52.06
CA VAL A 29 33.09 -45.17 52.47
C VAL A 29 31.68 -45.11 53.10
N ALA A 30 30.95 -46.23 53.15
CA ALA A 30 29.59 -46.29 53.71
C ALA A 30 29.53 -46.63 55.21
N GLY A 31 30.54 -46.24 55.99
CA GLY A 31 30.64 -46.58 57.41
C GLY A 31 31.59 -45.69 58.18
N ALA A 32 31.34 -44.38 58.19
CA ALA A 32 31.94 -43.47 59.16
C ALA A 32 30.93 -42.40 59.55
N ASP A 33 30.69 -42.31 60.85
CA ASP A 33 29.77 -41.40 61.52
C ASP A 33 29.89 -39.95 61.04
N ALA A 34 28.74 -39.39 60.67
CA ALA A 34 28.54 -37.97 60.44
C ALA A 34 28.62 -37.19 61.76
N LYS A 35 29.83 -36.87 62.22
CA LYS A 35 30.07 -35.79 63.18
C LYS A 35 31.34 -35.02 62.82
N ASN A 36 31.14 -33.75 62.44
CA ASN A 36 32.14 -32.69 62.38
C ASN A 36 33.34 -32.92 61.46
N VAL A 37 33.12 -32.76 60.14
CA VAL A 37 34.15 -32.25 59.25
C VAL A 37 33.63 -30.98 58.59
N SER A 38 33.89 -29.86 59.28
CA SER A 38 33.87 -28.53 58.68
C SER A 38 34.95 -28.50 57.60
N MET A 39 34.57 -28.64 56.33
CA MET A 39 35.42 -28.23 55.22
C MET A 39 35.54 -26.71 55.28
N GLN A 40 36.56 -26.22 55.98
CA GLN A 40 37.01 -24.85 55.84
C GLN A 40 37.34 -24.62 54.37
N ALA A 41 36.59 -23.73 53.74
CA ALA A 41 37.01 -23.11 52.49
C ALA A 41 38.44 -22.59 52.66
N PRO A 42 39.31 -22.66 51.62
CA PRO A 42 40.63 -22.09 51.71
C PRO A 42 40.48 -20.61 52.10
N ALA A 43 40.99 -20.28 53.28
CA ALA A 43 41.09 -18.91 53.75
C ALA A 43 41.95 -18.16 52.73
N PHE A 44 41.31 -17.35 51.90
CA PHE A 44 41.98 -16.25 51.23
C PHE A 44 42.51 -15.37 52.35
N ASN A 45 43.82 -15.48 52.63
CA ASN A 45 44.52 -14.52 53.45
C ASN A 45 44.39 -13.17 52.74
N ALA A 46 43.42 -12.38 53.19
CA ALA A 46 43.36 -10.96 52.92
C ALA A 46 44.68 -10.38 53.44
N VAL A 47 45.56 -10.00 52.51
CA VAL A 47 46.65 -9.09 52.83
C VAL A 47 45.96 -7.81 53.27
N GLU A 48 45.96 -7.61 54.58
CA GLU A 48 45.43 -6.46 55.30
C GLU A 48 46.31 -5.24 54.99
N GLN A 49 46.13 -4.70 53.78
CA GLN A 49 46.45 -3.31 53.49
C GLN A 49 45.13 -2.58 53.39
N ALA A 50 45.02 -1.47 54.14
CA ALA A 50 43.82 -0.66 54.31
C ALA A 50 43.02 -0.59 53.01
N PRO A 51 41.73 -1.00 53.00
CA PRO A 51 40.96 -0.97 51.77
C PRO A 51 40.87 0.48 51.35
N THR A 52 41.44 0.82 50.20
CA THR A 52 40.95 1.95 49.44
C THR A 52 39.47 1.70 49.23
N GLU A 53 38.64 2.32 50.07
CA GLU A 53 37.19 2.12 50.17
C GLU A 53 36.48 2.53 48.87
N GLN A 54 37.22 3.21 47.98
CA GLN A 54 36.82 3.73 46.69
C GLN A 54 37.87 3.42 45.62
N VAL A 55 37.42 2.97 44.45
CA VAL A 55 38.21 2.92 43.23
C VAL A 55 37.53 3.75 42.15
N GLN A 56 38.30 4.59 41.46
CA GLN A 56 37.83 5.31 40.29
C GLN A 56 37.94 4.43 39.05
N ILE A 57 36.85 4.29 38.31
CA ILE A 57 36.77 3.53 37.07
C ILE A 57 36.16 4.45 36.00
N GLY A 58 37.02 4.97 35.13
CA GLY A 58 36.63 6.01 34.17
C GLY A 58 36.10 7.25 34.89
N SER A 59 34.85 7.62 34.63
CA SER A 59 34.17 8.76 35.27
C SER A 59 33.42 8.42 36.55
N PHE A 60 33.48 7.18 37.05
CA PHE A 60 32.67 6.72 38.18
C PHE A 60 33.52 6.25 39.35
N SER A 61 33.11 6.59 40.57
CA SER A 61 33.66 6.02 41.81
C SER A 61 32.87 4.80 42.23
N LEU A 62 33.55 3.68 42.42
CA LEU A 62 32.98 2.40 42.85
C LEU A 62 33.39 2.12 44.30
N GLN A 63 32.40 1.84 45.15
CA GLN A 63 32.55 1.62 46.59
C GLN A 63 32.11 0.22 46.98
N ILE A 64 32.64 -0.29 48.10
CA ILE A 64 32.09 -1.49 48.73
C ILE A 64 30.60 -1.24 49.05
N GLY A 65 29.75 -2.21 48.70
CA GLY A 65 28.30 -2.14 48.85
C GLY A 65 27.55 -1.58 47.63
N ASP A 66 28.24 -0.95 46.67
CA ASP A 66 27.62 -0.46 45.44
C ASP A 66 26.95 -1.60 44.66
N LYS A 67 25.78 -1.31 44.10
CA LYS A 67 25.05 -2.23 43.23
C LYS A 67 25.63 -2.20 41.83
N VAL A 68 25.96 -3.38 41.30
CA VAL A 68 26.57 -3.56 39.98
C VAL A 68 25.87 -4.68 39.21
N ILE A 69 26.17 -4.79 37.92
CA ILE A 69 25.85 -5.94 37.08
C ILE A 69 27.17 -6.47 36.55
N ALA A 70 27.46 -7.74 36.82
CA ALA A 70 28.68 -8.43 36.42
C ALA A 70 28.31 -9.54 35.44
N ASP A 71 28.65 -9.36 34.16
CA ASP A 71 28.37 -10.34 33.08
C ASP A 71 26.89 -10.72 32.91
N GLY A 72 25.99 -9.80 33.27
CA GLY A 72 24.55 -10.04 33.26
C GLY A 72 23.96 -10.35 34.64
N ASP A 73 24.79 -10.65 35.64
CA ASP A 73 24.27 -10.98 36.96
C ASP A 73 24.27 -9.76 37.88
N PRO A 74 23.11 -9.39 38.47
CA PRO A 74 23.06 -8.32 39.44
C PRO A 74 23.77 -8.74 40.73
N GLY A 75 24.48 -7.80 41.35
CA GLY A 75 25.18 -8.06 42.59
C GLY A 75 25.63 -6.79 43.30
N ARG A 76 26.50 -7.00 44.30
CA ARG A 76 27.09 -5.93 45.11
C ARG A 76 28.59 -6.09 45.23
N VAL A 77 29.29 -4.97 45.20
CA VAL A 77 30.73 -4.92 45.44
C VAL A 77 31.01 -5.37 46.87
N ALA A 78 31.76 -6.45 47.03
CA ALA A 78 32.13 -7.00 48.34
C ALA A 78 33.56 -6.60 48.75
N GLY A 79 34.42 -6.32 47.79
CA GLY A 79 35.80 -5.92 48.06
C GLY A 79 36.54 -5.50 46.80
N ILE A 80 37.67 -4.84 47.01
CA ILE A 80 38.56 -4.37 45.96
C ILE A 80 39.93 -4.97 46.28
N SER A 81 40.47 -5.73 45.35
CA SER A 81 41.79 -6.35 45.52
C SER A 81 42.92 -5.37 45.15
N SER A 82 44.11 -5.62 45.67
CA SER A 82 45.30 -4.78 45.44
C SER A 82 45.75 -4.74 43.97
N ASP A 83 45.36 -5.72 43.16
CA ASP A 83 45.62 -5.74 41.71
C ASP A 83 44.55 -5.02 40.88
N GLY A 84 43.58 -4.37 41.55
CA GLY A 84 42.52 -3.58 40.91
C GLY A 84 41.30 -4.40 40.47
N ARG A 85 41.27 -5.73 40.68
CA ARG A 85 40.04 -6.51 40.45
C ARG A 85 39.03 -6.30 41.56
N ILE A 86 37.76 -6.37 41.19
CA ILE A 86 36.61 -6.13 42.06
C ILE A 86 35.96 -7.46 42.40
N SER A 87 35.82 -7.76 43.68
CA SER A 87 35.01 -8.88 44.15
C SER A 87 33.54 -8.46 44.20
N VAL A 88 32.69 -9.18 43.49
CA VAL A 88 31.24 -8.97 43.45
C VAL A 88 30.57 -10.18 44.05
N ARG A 89 29.70 -9.96 45.03
CA ARG A 89 28.75 -10.95 45.53
C ARG A 89 27.47 -10.81 44.71
N ASP A 90 27.13 -11.81 43.90
CA ASP A 90 25.86 -11.82 43.18
C ASP A 90 24.66 -11.96 44.14
N ASP A 91 23.46 -11.75 43.60
CA ASP A 91 22.22 -11.84 44.38
C ASP A 91 21.95 -13.28 44.91
N ASP A 92 22.56 -14.31 44.32
CA ASP A 92 22.51 -15.72 44.77
C ASP A 92 23.55 -16.04 45.88
N GLY A 93 24.44 -15.09 46.16
CA GLY A 93 25.42 -15.16 47.25
C GLY A 93 26.78 -15.74 46.85
N THR A 94 27.02 -16.03 45.58
CA THR A 94 28.31 -16.45 45.04
C THR A 94 29.23 -15.23 44.84
N TYR A 95 30.54 -15.45 44.98
CA TYR A 95 31.54 -14.40 44.79
C TYR A 95 32.30 -14.62 43.48
N GLY A 96 32.41 -13.56 42.68
CA GLY A 96 33.25 -13.50 41.48
C GLY A 96 34.28 -12.37 41.54
N LEU A 97 35.40 -12.52 40.85
CA LEU A 97 36.43 -11.49 40.69
C LEU A 97 36.40 -10.96 39.25
N TRP A 98 36.12 -9.67 39.11
CA TRP A 98 35.90 -9.04 37.82
C TRP A 98 36.89 -7.90 37.59
N LYS A 99 37.23 -7.67 36.32
CA LYS A 99 37.90 -6.43 35.95
C LYS A 99 36.90 -5.27 36.01
N PRO A 100 37.31 -4.08 36.45
CA PRO A 100 36.47 -2.88 36.52
C PRO A 100 35.64 -2.61 35.26
N GLU A 101 36.21 -2.83 34.07
CA GLU A 101 35.57 -2.51 32.79
C GLU A 101 34.41 -3.48 32.44
N ARG A 102 34.34 -4.64 33.10
CA ARG A 102 33.26 -5.63 32.93
C ARG A 102 32.08 -5.40 33.88
N LEU A 103 32.12 -4.35 34.68
CA LEU A 103 31.05 -4.01 35.63
C LEU A 103 30.23 -2.84 35.12
N ALA A 104 28.90 -3.00 35.13
CA ALA A 104 27.98 -1.88 34.95
C ALA A 104 27.49 -1.40 36.33
N LEU A 105 27.68 -0.13 36.65
CA LEU A 105 27.15 0.46 37.88
C LEU A 105 25.64 0.66 37.74
N ARG A 106 24.86 0.24 38.74
CA ARG A 106 23.40 0.45 38.77
C ARG A 106 23.00 1.85 39.22
N LYS A 107 23.82 2.85 38.88
CA LYS A 107 23.63 4.29 39.10
C LYS A 107 24.37 5.08 38.01
N GLY A 108 24.01 6.35 37.86
CA GLY A 108 24.66 7.27 36.92
C GLY A 108 23.98 7.32 35.56
N CYS A 109 24.61 8.07 34.64
CA CYS A 109 24.11 8.31 33.29
C CYS A 109 25.26 8.26 32.29
N SER A 110 24.95 7.83 31.07
CA SER A 110 25.84 7.89 29.91
C SER A 110 25.02 8.12 28.65
N MET A 111 25.60 8.80 27.65
CA MET A 111 24.93 9.09 26.37
C MET A 111 23.60 9.87 26.54
N GLY A 112 23.46 10.62 27.63
CA GLY A 112 22.23 11.34 27.98
C GLY A 112 21.09 10.44 28.48
N LEU A 113 21.39 9.20 28.87
CA LEU A 113 20.46 8.23 29.44
C LEU A 113 20.96 7.78 30.81
N CYS A 114 20.08 7.78 31.80
CA CYS A 114 20.35 7.40 33.17
C CYS A 114 19.82 6.01 33.49
N VAL A 115 20.36 5.37 34.52
CA VAL A 115 19.78 4.13 35.06
C VAL A 115 18.32 4.35 35.43
N GLY A 116 17.44 3.49 34.92
CA GLY A 116 15.99 3.59 35.02
C GLY A 116 15.29 4.13 33.77
N ASP A 117 16.02 4.84 32.89
CA ASP A 117 15.46 5.39 31.67
C ASP A 117 15.04 4.28 30.71
N ARG A 118 13.93 4.52 29.99
CA ARG A 118 13.46 3.61 28.94
C ARG A 118 14.19 3.90 27.64
N ILE A 119 14.63 2.84 26.98
CA ILE A 119 15.27 2.91 25.67
C ILE A 119 14.58 1.97 24.69
N VAL A 120 14.83 2.18 23.42
CA VAL A 120 14.42 1.29 22.33
C VAL A 120 15.67 0.98 21.51
N SER A 121 15.90 -0.28 21.16
CA SER A 121 16.95 -0.71 20.23
C SER A 121 16.31 -1.15 18.92
N THR A 122 17.11 -1.72 18.02
CA THR A 122 16.61 -2.32 16.78
C THR A 122 15.65 -3.48 17.03
N TYR A 123 15.76 -4.15 18.18
CA TYR A 123 15.06 -5.42 18.43
C TYR A 123 14.12 -5.38 19.64
N TYR A 124 14.44 -4.58 20.66
CA TYR A 124 13.74 -4.63 21.94
C TYR A 124 13.55 -3.23 22.53
N ALA A 125 12.54 -3.10 23.39
CA ALA A 125 12.47 -2.02 24.36
C ALA A 125 12.96 -2.53 25.72
N GLY A 126 13.47 -1.62 26.54
CA GLY A 126 13.93 -1.97 27.86
C GLY A 126 14.25 -0.78 28.74
N LYS A 127 14.79 -1.07 29.92
CA LYS A 127 15.27 -0.05 30.86
C LYS A 127 16.77 -0.16 31.06
N VAL A 128 17.44 0.98 31.09
CA VAL A 128 18.85 1.04 31.49
C VAL A 128 18.97 0.53 32.92
N ALA A 129 19.71 -0.54 33.11
CA ALA A 129 19.93 -1.17 34.40
C ALA A 129 21.29 -0.82 35.00
N GLY A 130 22.28 -0.50 34.16
CA GLY A 130 23.58 -0.02 34.61
C GLY A 130 24.39 0.67 33.52
N VAL A 131 25.47 1.32 33.93
CA VAL A 131 26.41 2.05 33.06
C VAL A 131 27.81 1.48 33.23
N TYR A 132 28.43 1.04 32.14
CA TYR A 132 29.82 0.60 32.11
C TYR A 132 30.79 1.80 32.09
N ALA A 133 32.01 1.58 32.56
CA ALA A 133 33.04 2.62 32.60
C ALA A 133 33.44 3.16 31.21
N ASN A 134 33.27 2.35 30.16
CA ASN A 134 33.48 2.77 28.77
C ASN A 134 32.27 3.52 28.17
N GLY A 135 31.25 3.83 28.98
CA GLY A 135 30.05 4.55 28.58
C GLY A 135 28.93 3.69 27.99
N TRP A 136 29.13 2.38 27.80
CA TRP A 136 28.08 1.48 27.33
C TRP A 136 26.98 1.30 28.38
N LEU A 137 25.78 0.95 27.96
CA LEU A 137 24.64 0.71 28.84
C LEU A 137 24.33 -0.77 28.93
N SER A 138 24.14 -1.27 30.14
CA SER A 138 23.50 -2.56 30.41
C SER A 138 21.99 -2.31 30.47
N VAL A 139 21.22 -2.99 29.63
CA VAL A 139 19.77 -2.79 29.50
C VAL A 139 19.06 -4.09 29.78
N ARG A 140 18.04 -4.02 30.64
CA ARG A 140 17.10 -5.13 30.87
C ARG A 140 15.98 -5.04 29.84
N SER A 141 15.82 -6.09 29.03
CA SER A 141 14.74 -6.19 28.04
C SER A 141 13.37 -6.29 28.72
N ASP A 142 12.35 -5.71 28.10
CA ASP A 142 10.95 -5.85 28.55
C ASP A 142 10.41 -7.27 28.25
N ASP A 143 10.97 -7.97 27.24
CA ASP A 143 10.45 -9.26 26.74
C ASP A 143 11.06 -10.50 27.43
N GLU A 144 12.17 -10.34 28.14
CA GLU A 144 12.89 -11.46 28.74
C GLU A 144 12.47 -11.67 30.20
N ARG A 145 11.75 -12.77 30.44
CA ARG A 145 11.34 -13.19 31.80
C ARG A 145 12.53 -13.51 32.70
N ASP A 146 13.64 -13.96 32.11
CA ASP A 146 14.81 -14.44 32.85
C ASP A 146 15.77 -13.29 33.24
N GLY A 147 15.42 -12.04 32.91
CA GLY A 147 16.15 -10.86 33.38
C GLY A 147 17.53 -10.69 32.76
N TYR A 148 17.77 -11.25 31.57
CA TYR A 148 19.03 -11.10 30.86
C TYR A 148 19.29 -9.62 30.53
N PHE A 149 20.57 -9.25 30.57
CA PHE A 149 21.01 -7.89 30.31
C PHE A 149 21.84 -7.85 29.04
N THR A 150 21.46 -6.96 28.13
CA THR A 150 22.18 -6.74 26.88
C THR A 150 22.96 -5.43 26.96
N CYS A 151 24.17 -5.43 26.40
CA CYS A 151 25.02 -4.26 26.35
C CYS A 151 24.77 -3.48 25.06
N TYR A 152 24.58 -2.16 25.16
CA TYR A 152 24.35 -1.28 24.02
C TYR A 152 25.26 -0.05 24.05
N GLY A 153 25.82 0.29 22.90
CA GLY A 153 26.52 1.55 22.63
C GLY A 153 25.62 2.63 22.02
N GLU A 154 26.18 3.83 21.80
CA GLU A 154 25.42 5.02 21.38
C GLU A 154 24.67 4.84 20.04
N LYS A 155 25.23 4.05 19.14
CA LYS A 155 24.66 3.81 17.81
C LYS A 155 23.55 2.76 17.80
N GLU A 156 23.40 2.00 18.89
CA GLU A 156 22.47 0.88 18.99
C GLU A 156 21.20 1.26 19.77
N ILE A 157 21.12 2.49 20.25
CA ILE A 157 20.03 3.00 21.07
C ILE A 157 19.32 4.13 20.34
N ALA A 158 18.01 3.98 20.23
CA ALA A 158 17.11 4.99 19.72
C ALA A 158 16.59 5.85 20.87
N ARG A 159 16.79 7.16 20.79
CA ARG A 159 16.24 8.15 21.72
C ARG A 159 14.74 8.30 21.48
N ARG A 160 13.93 8.32 22.53
CA ARG A 160 12.45 8.39 22.44
C ARG A 160 11.90 9.81 22.23
N ASN A 161 12.70 10.71 21.70
CA ASN A 161 12.33 12.06 21.37
C ASN A 161 13.08 12.56 20.13
N GLY A 162 12.56 13.64 19.53
CA GLY A 162 13.14 14.28 18.37
C GLY A 162 12.50 13.85 17.05
N CYS A 163 13.03 14.42 15.97
CA CYS A 163 12.60 14.18 14.61
C CYS A 163 13.82 14.10 13.68
N SER A 164 13.74 13.24 12.67
CA SER A 164 14.73 13.09 11.61
C SER A 164 14.03 13.15 10.25
N SER A 165 14.50 14.04 9.37
CA SER A 165 13.99 14.18 7.99
C SER A 165 12.46 14.35 7.88
N GLY A 166 11.86 15.06 8.83
CA GLY A 166 10.42 15.30 8.88
C GLY A 166 9.57 14.14 9.42
N VAL A 167 10.22 13.12 10.02
CA VAL A 167 9.56 12.04 10.76
C VAL A 167 9.93 12.17 12.24
N CYS A 168 8.93 12.20 13.11
CA CYS A 168 9.07 12.41 14.55
C CYS A 168 8.71 11.15 15.34
N VAL A 169 9.25 11.04 16.57
CA VAL A 169 8.77 10.02 17.51
C VAL A 169 7.29 10.25 17.81
N GLY A 170 6.50 9.18 17.73
CA GLY A 170 5.05 9.19 17.83
C GLY A 170 4.32 9.22 16.47
N ASP A 171 5.03 9.46 15.37
CA ASP A 171 4.41 9.45 14.04
C ASP A 171 4.01 8.03 13.63
N THR A 172 2.88 7.94 12.93
CA THR A 172 2.48 6.71 12.20
C THR A 172 3.09 6.72 10.81
N VAL A 173 3.89 5.71 10.50
CA VAL A 173 4.60 5.56 9.22
C VAL A 173 4.30 4.21 8.58
N ILE A 174 4.50 4.10 7.26
CA ILE A 174 4.39 2.83 6.53
C ILE A 174 5.74 2.56 5.83
N PRO A 175 6.68 1.83 6.46
CA PRO A 175 7.97 1.50 5.84
C PRO A 175 7.86 0.58 4.63
N GLU A 176 6.87 -0.31 4.65
CA GLU A 176 6.68 -1.34 3.64
C GLU A 176 5.18 -1.50 3.36
N ALA A 177 4.56 -2.56 3.89
CA ALA A 177 3.15 -2.87 3.73
C ALA A 177 2.39 -2.93 5.07
N THR A 178 3.03 -2.55 6.16
CA THR A 178 2.42 -2.58 7.49
C THR A 178 2.66 -1.25 8.18
N PRO A 179 1.61 -0.56 8.64
CA PRO A 179 1.78 0.66 9.41
C PRO A 179 2.46 0.35 10.75
N GLY A 180 3.31 1.26 11.19
CA GLY A 180 4.00 1.21 12.47
C GLY A 180 4.06 2.57 13.14
N THR A 181 4.42 2.58 14.41
CA THR A 181 4.64 3.81 15.18
C THR A 181 6.13 4.02 15.36
N VAL A 182 6.61 5.24 15.13
CA VAL A 182 7.99 5.60 15.38
C VAL A 182 8.20 5.73 16.90
N GLU A 183 9.04 4.91 17.49
CA GLU A 183 9.26 4.86 18.95
C GLU A 183 10.63 5.44 19.37
N GLY A 184 11.54 5.66 18.42
CA GLY A 184 12.81 6.33 18.71
C GLY A 184 13.66 6.71 17.49
N MET A 185 14.70 7.49 17.74
CA MET A 185 15.67 8.03 16.77
C MET A 185 17.09 7.56 17.11
N PHE A 186 17.77 6.89 16.18
CA PHE A 186 19.17 6.53 16.32
C PHE A 186 20.09 7.72 16.01
N SER A 187 21.30 7.70 16.56
CA SER A 187 22.31 8.74 16.34
C SER A 187 22.82 8.80 14.89
N ASP A 188 22.65 7.74 14.11
CA ASP A 188 22.98 7.69 12.67
C ASP A 188 21.84 8.23 11.77
N GLY A 189 20.75 8.69 12.35
CA GLY A 189 19.61 9.28 11.64
C GLY A 189 18.51 8.29 11.27
N LYS A 190 18.72 6.98 11.47
CA LYS A 190 17.66 5.97 11.37
C LYS A 190 16.63 6.14 12.45
N VAL A 191 15.46 5.55 12.25
CA VAL A 191 14.38 5.56 13.25
C VAL A 191 13.94 4.14 13.57
N SER A 192 13.63 3.90 14.85
CA SER A 192 13.03 2.64 15.29
C SER A 192 11.52 2.72 15.13
N VAL A 193 10.96 1.79 14.35
CA VAL A 193 9.53 1.68 14.10
C VAL A 193 9.03 0.39 14.75
N ARG A 194 7.97 0.52 15.55
CA ARG A 194 7.25 -0.61 16.13
C ARG A 194 6.11 -1.02 15.22
N ILE A 195 6.14 -2.27 14.76
CA ILE A 195 5.14 -2.90 13.92
C ILE A 195 4.61 -4.13 14.66
N GLY A 196 3.39 -4.03 15.19
CA GLY A 196 2.90 -5.00 16.18
C GLY A 196 3.78 -4.98 17.43
N ASP A 197 4.38 -6.13 17.75
CA ASP A 197 5.29 -6.32 18.88
C ASP A 197 6.77 -6.24 18.48
N ALA A 198 7.08 -6.13 17.18
CA ALA A 198 8.45 -6.09 16.69
C ALA A 198 8.95 -4.64 16.55
N TYR A 199 10.21 -4.41 16.91
CA TYR A 199 10.96 -3.21 16.59
C TYR A 199 11.84 -3.46 15.37
N ARG A 200 11.99 -2.44 14.53
CA ARG A 200 12.90 -2.46 13.38
C ARG A 200 13.46 -1.07 13.11
N ALA A 201 14.74 -1.02 12.72
CA ALA A 201 15.40 0.22 12.32
C ALA A 201 15.30 0.44 10.81
N TYR A 202 14.94 1.65 10.41
CA TYR A 202 14.73 2.03 9.01
C TYR A 202 15.29 3.43 8.74
N ASP A 203 15.72 3.66 7.50
CA ASP A 203 16.06 5.00 7.02
C ASP A 203 14.76 5.82 6.81
N PRO A 204 14.72 7.12 7.20
CA PRO A 204 13.55 7.99 7.01
C PRO A 204 13.00 8.06 5.59
N ASP A 205 13.86 7.86 4.59
CA ASP A 205 13.49 7.93 3.18
C ASP A 205 12.67 6.72 2.70
N ARG A 206 12.62 5.66 3.50
CA ARG A 206 11.87 4.43 3.22
C ARG A 206 10.43 4.47 3.70
N PHE A 207 9.96 5.53 4.33
CA PHE A 207 8.60 5.60 4.85
C PHE A 207 7.64 6.31 3.91
N ALA A 208 6.45 5.76 3.76
CA ALA A 208 5.31 6.55 3.34
C ALA A 208 4.86 7.42 4.51
N ARG A 209 4.84 8.74 4.32
CA ARG A 209 4.31 9.70 5.28
C ARG A 209 2.78 9.72 5.17
N THR A 210 2.09 9.67 6.31
CA THR A 210 0.63 9.43 6.39
C THR A 210 -0.17 10.69 6.73
N GLY A 211 0.45 11.87 6.63
CA GLY A 211 -0.17 13.14 6.98
C GLY A 211 -1.37 13.47 6.08
N LYS A 212 -2.53 13.79 6.67
CA LYS A 212 -3.80 14.07 5.95
C LYS A 212 -3.75 15.21 4.91
N ARG A 213 -2.71 16.05 4.91
CA ARG A 213 -2.54 17.18 3.98
C ARG A 213 -1.43 16.96 2.98
N GLU A 214 -0.82 15.79 2.99
CA GLU A 214 0.29 15.49 2.12
C GLU A 214 -0.21 15.00 0.77
N CYS A 215 0.36 15.54 -0.30
CA CYS A 215 0.00 15.20 -1.68
C CYS A 215 1.27 14.91 -2.48
N SER A 216 1.19 13.94 -3.40
CA SER A 216 2.26 13.62 -4.31
C SER A 216 2.39 14.70 -5.39
N PRO A 217 3.51 14.76 -6.12
CA PRO A 217 3.67 15.66 -7.27
C PRO A 217 2.57 15.52 -8.32
N ASP A 218 2.03 14.31 -8.51
CA ASP A 218 0.94 14.01 -9.45
C ASP A 218 -0.46 14.41 -8.89
N GLY A 219 -0.48 15.00 -7.70
CA GLY A 219 -1.66 15.53 -7.03
C GLY A 219 -2.56 14.46 -6.43
N PHE A 220 -2.00 13.32 -5.98
CA PHE A 220 -2.70 12.34 -5.16
C PHE A 220 -2.46 12.64 -3.69
N CYS A 221 -3.53 12.82 -2.91
CA CYS A 221 -3.40 13.18 -1.50
C CYS A 221 -3.70 12.00 -0.58
N VAL A 222 -3.06 11.96 0.60
CA VAL A 222 -3.37 10.96 1.62
C VAL A 222 -4.86 10.98 1.97
N GLY A 223 -5.47 9.82 1.94
CA GLY A 223 -6.89 9.59 2.18
C GLY A 223 -7.77 9.63 0.93
N GLU A 224 -7.22 10.02 -0.21
CA GLU A 224 -7.93 10.03 -1.49
C GLU A 224 -8.22 8.62 -1.99
N LYS A 225 -9.37 8.44 -2.66
CA LYS A 225 -9.71 7.21 -3.36
C LYS A 225 -9.11 7.24 -4.76
N VAL A 226 -8.46 6.14 -5.12
CA VAL A 226 -7.82 5.94 -6.42
C VAL A 226 -8.20 4.56 -6.95
N MET A 227 -7.99 4.34 -8.23
CA MET A 227 -8.31 3.09 -8.91
C MET A 227 -7.14 2.66 -9.78
N SER A 228 -6.78 1.37 -9.79
CA SER A 228 -5.80 0.86 -10.75
C SER A 228 -6.40 0.68 -12.13
N GLN A 229 -5.55 0.45 -13.14
CA GLN A 229 -5.99 0.11 -14.51
C GLN A 229 -6.92 -1.11 -14.58
N ASN A 230 -6.84 -2.05 -13.64
CA ASN A 230 -7.72 -3.22 -13.57
C ASN A 230 -8.99 -2.95 -12.75
N GLY A 231 -9.22 -1.70 -12.35
CA GLY A 231 -10.41 -1.29 -11.61
C GLY A 231 -10.40 -1.57 -10.12
N ASN A 232 -9.27 -2.04 -9.56
CA ASN A 232 -9.16 -2.25 -8.13
C ASN A 232 -9.16 -0.89 -7.44
N ALA A 233 -10.09 -0.69 -6.52
CA ALA A 233 -10.20 0.53 -5.75
C ALA A 233 -9.28 0.49 -4.54
N PHE A 234 -8.57 1.59 -4.31
CA PHE A 234 -7.68 1.77 -3.16
C PHE A 234 -7.90 3.14 -2.52
N LYS A 235 -7.35 3.30 -1.32
CA LYS A 235 -7.17 4.59 -0.66
C LYS A 235 -5.68 4.89 -0.57
N VAL A 236 -5.26 6.13 -0.83
CA VAL A 236 -3.88 6.55 -0.59
C VAL A 236 -3.65 6.57 0.93
N ALA A 237 -2.82 5.67 1.43
CA ALA A 237 -2.50 5.54 2.85
C ALA A 237 -1.31 6.42 3.26
N GLY A 238 -0.36 6.60 2.35
CA GLY A 238 0.81 7.45 2.57
C GLY A 238 1.57 7.74 1.28
N ILE A 239 2.51 8.67 1.36
CA ILE A 239 3.34 9.09 0.22
C ILE A 239 4.80 8.95 0.61
N PHE A 240 5.56 8.17 -0.17
CA PHE A 240 6.99 8.03 -0.01
C PHE A 240 7.72 9.27 -0.54
N PRO A 241 8.92 9.56 -0.02
CA PRO A 241 9.86 10.44 -0.68
C PRO A 241 10.02 10.06 -2.15
N ARG A 242 9.95 11.06 -3.05
CA ARG A 242 9.89 10.92 -4.52
C ARG A 242 8.51 10.61 -5.12
N GLY A 243 7.44 10.58 -4.32
CA GLY A 243 6.06 10.62 -4.82
C GLY A 243 5.41 9.26 -5.05
N ARG A 244 6.13 8.15 -4.86
CA ARG A 244 5.53 6.80 -4.84
C ARG A 244 4.45 6.73 -3.76
N LEU A 245 3.36 6.02 -4.02
CA LEU A 245 2.22 5.93 -3.11
C LEU A 245 2.22 4.60 -2.35
N SER A 246 1.87 4.67 -1.07
CA SER A 246 1.35 3.53 -0.32
C SER A 246 -0.17 3.57 -0.41
N LEU A 247 -0.77 2.48 -0.87
CA LEU A 247 -2.19 2.29 -1.07
C LEU A 247 -2.72 1.31 -0.04
N SER A 248 -3.97 1.48 0.39
CA SER A 248 -4.67 0.50 1.22
C SER A 248 -5.96 0.01 0.58
N SER A 249 -6.23 -1.29 0.76
CA SER A 249 -7.50 -1.94 0.46
C SER A 249 -7.87 -2.82 1.66
N GLY A 250 -8.79 -2.34 2.49
CA GLY A 250 -9.05 -2.95 3.80
C GLY A 250 -7.82 -2.91 4.70
N GLU A 251 -7.37 -4.08 5.14
CA GLU A 251 -6.20 -4.26 6.01
C GLU A 251 -4.87 -4.41 5.23
N TYR A 252 -4.95 -4.55 3.90
CA TYR A 252 -3.78 -4.77 3.05
C TYR A 252 -3.23 -3.45 2.52
N TYR A 253 -1.90 -3.34 2.46
CA TYR A 253 -1.20 -2.20 1.87
C TYR A 253 -0.35 -2.62 0.68
N TYR A 254 -0.21 -1.72 -0.29
CA TYR A 254 0.49 -1.93 -1.55
C TYR A 254 1.31 -0.70 -1.90
N ASN A 255 2.47 -0.89 -2.54
CA ASN A 255 3.27 0.22 -3.06
C ASN A 255 3.01 0.35 -4.57
N ALA A 256 2.74 1.57 -5.03
CA ALA A 256 2.41 1.85 -6.43
C ALA A 256 3.13 3.11 -6.92
N ASP A 257 3.67 3.04 -8.14
CA ASP A 257 4.57 4.08 -8.66
C ASP A 257 3.87 5.21 -9.43
N SER A 258 2.73 4.99 -10.11
CA SER A 258 1.96 6.11 -10.75
C SER A 258 0.73 5.70 -11.58
N ASP A 259 0.54 4.44 -11.95
CA ASP A 259 -0.56 4.04 -12.85
C ASP A 259 -1.91 3.91 -12.12
N LEU A 260 -2.39 5.04 -11.62
CA LEU A 260 -3.59 5.17 -10.84
C LEU A 260 -4.47 6.27 -11.42
N ALA A 261 -5.76 5.97 -11.48
CA ALA A 261 -6.79 6.90 -11.87
C ALA A 261 -7.41 7.55 -10.63
N LYS A 262 -7.62 8.87 -10.68
CA LYS A 262 -8.42 9.59 -9.69
C LYS A 262 -9.88 9.21 -9.86
N THR A 263 -10.57 8.89 -8.77
CA THR A 263 -12.01 8.51 -8.80
C THR A 263 -12.94 9.73 -8.65
N LYS A 264 -12.43 10.93 -8.89
CA LYS A 264 -13.17 12.20 -8.85
C LYS A 264 -12.46 13.22 -9.74
N GLY A 265 -13.19 14.26 -10.14
CA GLY A 265 -12.66 15.33 -10.98
C GLY A 265 -12.97 15.11 -12.46
N CYS A 266 -12.38 15.98 -13.29
CA CYS A 266 -12.60 16.02 -14.73
C CYS A 266 -11.30 16.28 -15.47
N SER A 267 -11.19 15.77 -16.70
CA SER A 267 -10.14 16.09 -17.67
C SER A 267 -10.80 16.31 -19.04
N ASP A 268 -10.43 17.39 -19.74
CA ASP A 268 -10.97 17.78 -21.05
C ASP A 268 -12.51 17.83 -21.15
N GLY A 269 -13.16 18.17 -20.03
CA GLY A 269 -14.62 18.22 -19.92
C GLY A 269 -15.30 16.85 -19.82
N ILE A 270 -14.55 15.78 -19.57
CA ILE A 270 -15.03 14.46 -19.19
C ILE A 270 -14.79 14.28 -17.69
N CYS A 271 -15.85 14.01 -16.92
CA CYS A 271 -15.77 13.85 -15.48
C CYS A 271 -16.00 12.40 -15.05
N VAL A 272 -15.46 12.02 -13.89
CA VAL A 272 -15.79 10.72 -13.27
C VAL A 272 -17.30 10.62 -13.03
N GLY A 273 -17.89 9.51 -13.45
CA GLY A 273 -19.34 9.26 -13.42
C GLY A 273 -20.09 9.67 -14.70
N ASP A 274 -19.47 10.44 -15.61
CA ASP A 274 -20.08 10.77 -16.89
C ASP A 274 -20.31 9.51 -17.73
N ARG A 275 -21.37 9.55 -18.54
CA ARG A 275 -21.56 8.57 -19.61
C ARG A 275 -20.69 8.99 -20.78
N ILE A 276 -20.14 8.00 -21.47
CA ILE A 276 -19.31 8.20 -22.65
C ILE A 276 -19.65 7.20 -23.74
N VAL A 277 -19.30 7.55 -24.98
CA VAL A 277 -19.27 6.62 -26.11
C VAL A 277 -17.89 6.73 -26.75
N THR A 278 -17.25 5.60 -27.06
CA THR A 278 -15.94 5.58 -27.72
C THR A 278 -16.09 5.47 -29.24
N SER A 279 -15.02 5.80 -29.98
CA SER A 279 -14.98 5.59 -31.44
C SER A 279 -15.05 4.11 -31.84
N TYR A 280 -14.83 3.20 -30.90
CA TYR A 280 -15.01 1.75 -31.08
C TYR A 280 -16.45 1.29 -30.78
N ARG A 281 -17.39 2.24 -30.68
CA ARG A 281 -18.84 1.98 -30.49
C ARG A 281 -19.17 1.36 -29.14
N HIS A 282 -18.29 1.51 -28.16
CA HIS A 282 -18.58 1.10 -26.79
C HIS A 282 -19.21 2.27 -26.04
N SER A 283 -20.26 2.00 -25.27
CA SER A 283 -20.79 2.98 -24.32
C SER A 283 -20.50 2.52 -22.91
N GLY A 284 -20.33 3.49 -22.01
CA GLY A 284 -19.98 3.18 -20.64
C GLY A 284 -20.02 4.39 -19.72
N ARG A 285 -19.47 4.21 -18.52
CA ARG A 285 -19.33 5.28 -17.54
C ARG A 285 -17.90 5.38 -17.04
N VAL A 286 -17.44 6.62 -16.90
CA VAL A 286 -16.11 6.93 -16.41
C VAL A 286 -15.98 6.49 -14.95
N ALA A 287 -15.03 5.61 -14.67
CA ALA A 287 -14.68 5.13 -13.34
C ALA A 287 -13.52 5.93 -12.73
N GLY A 288 -12.58 6.40 -13.57
CA GLY A 288 -11.46 7.21 -13.12
C GLY A 288 -10.74 7.92 -14.26
N ILE A 289 -9.88 8.86 -13.90
CA ILE A 289 -9.07 9.65 -14.83
C ILE A 289 -7.60 9.60 -14.40
N PHE A 290 -6.73 9.17 -15.31
CA PHE A 290 -5.28 9.10 -15.10
C PHE A 290 -4.64 10.48 -15.21
N HIS A 291 -3.40 10.61 -14.71
CA HIS A 291 -2.65 11.88 -14.75
C HIS A 291 -2.40 12.36 -16.19
N ASP A 292 -2.23 11.42 -17.13
CA ASP A 292 -2.04 11.72 -18.56
C ASP A 292 -3.33 12.11 -19.30
N GLY A 293 -4.45 12.26 -18.57
CA GLY A 293 -5.76 12.58 -19.11
C GLY A 293 -6.54 11.38 -19.63
N THR A 294 -5.92 10.20 -19.72
CA THR A 294 -6.62 8.99 -20.18
C THR A 294 -7.74 8.63 -19.22
N VAL A 295 -8.84 8.11 -19.76
CA VAL A 295 -10.06 7.82 -19.02
C VAL A 295 -10.19 6.32 -18.84
N LEU A 296 -10.40 5.89 -17.59
CA LEU A 296 -10.79 4.53 -17.23
C LEU A 296 -12.32 4.46 -17.18
N PHE A 297 -12.95 3.52 -17.88
CA PHE A 297 -14.40 3.37 -17.88
C PHE A 297 -14.83 1.90 -17.89
N TYR A 298 -16.05 1.64 -17.42
CA TYR A 298 -16.69 0.33 -17.55
C TYR A 298 -17.77 0.39 -18.62
N ARG A 299 -17.88 -0.69 -19.39
CA ARG A 299 -18.82 -0.85 -20.50
C ARG A 299 -20.24 -1.14 -20.03
N ASP A 300 -21.23 -0.52 -20.66
CA ASP A 300 -22.65 -0.76 -20.38
C ASP A 300 -23.12 -2.12 -20.93
N ASP A 301 -22.54 -2.57 -22.04
CA ASP A 301 -22.85 -3.83 -22.71
C ASP A 301 -22.18 -5.05 -22.08
N TYR A 302 -21.30 -4.80 -21.10
CA TYR A 302 -20.70 -5.82 -20.25
C TYR A 302 -21.43 -5.85 -18.91
N ALA A 303 -22.56 -6.54 -18.82
CA ALA A 303 -23.26 -6.71 -17.55
C ALA A 303 -22.45 -7.66 -16.65
N PRO A 304 -21.91 -7.19 -15.51
CA PRO A 304 -21.24 -8.08 -14.57
C PRO A 304 -22.29 -9.09 -14.04
N GLY A 305 -22.18 -10.35 -14.48
CA GLY A 305 -23.03 -11.45 -14.00
C GLY A 305 -23.80 -12.27 -15.03
N THR A 306 -23.60 -12.10 -16.35
CA THR A 306 -24.31 -12.94 -17.36
C THR A 306 -23.54 -14.16 -17.87
N ILE A 307 -22.27 -14.33 -17.47
CA ILE A 307 -21.50 -15.56 -17.74
C ILE A 307 -20.93 -16.02 -16.41
N GLY A 308 -21.18 -17.29 -16.04
CA GLY A 308 -20.80 -17.90 -14.76
C GLY A 308 -19.30 -18.11 -14.56
N HIS A 309 -18.46 -17.15 -14.93
CA HIS A 309 -17.06 -17.11 -14.55
C HIS A 309 -16.91 -16.25 -13.29
N VAL A 310 -16.72 -16.94 -12.16
CA VAL A 310 -16.67 -16.41 -10.79
C VAL A 310 -15.42 -15.54 -10.51
N PHE A 311 -14.62 -15.18 -11.53
CA PHE A 311 -13.33 -14.49 -11.31
C PHE A 311 -12.99 -13.36 -12.30
N ASP A 312 -13.82 -13.05 -13.29
CA ASP A 312 -13.52 -11.96 -14.22
C ASP A 312 -14.08 -10.65 -13.65
N ALA A 313 -13.18 -9.84 -13.08
CA ALA A 313 -13.46 -8.47 -12.69
C ALA A 313 -14.11 -7.72 -13.87
N PRO A 314 -14.99 -6.73 -13.63
CA PRO A 314 -15.59 -5.97 -14.72
C PRO A 314 -14.47 -5.45 -15.63
N ASP A 315 -14.56 -5.74 -16.94
CA ASP A 315 -13.54 -5.31 -17.89
C ASP A 315 -13.52 -3.78 -17.89
N TYR A 316 -12.46 -3.22 -17.30
CA TYR A 316 -12.18 -1.80 -17.37
C TYR A 316 -11.37 -1.52 -18.63
N PHE A 317 -11.78 -0.47 -19.34
CA PHE A 317 -11.14 -0.03 -20.56
C PHE A 317 -10.50 1.33 -20.32
N ARG A 318 -9.31 1.50 -20.88
CA ARG A 318 -8.55 2.75 -20.85
C ARG A 318 -8.60 3.37 -22.24
N GLU A 319 -9.01 4.62 -22.33
CA GLU A 319 -9.17 5.31 -23.61
C GLU A 319 -8.80 6.79 -23.52
N THR A 320 -8.18 7.32 -24.56
CA THR A 320 -7.79 8.73 -24.61
C THR A 320 -9.00 9.64 -24.82
N THR A 321 -8.95 10.88 -24.31
CA THR A 321 -10.07 11.84 -24.42
C THR A 321 -10.42 12.17 -25.87
N GLU A 322 -9.47 12.03 -26.80
CA GLU A 322 -9.67 12.20 -28.25
C GLU A 322 -10.57 11.13 -28.88
N LEU A 323 -10.58 9.92 -28.32
CA LEU A 323 -11.37 8.78 -28.78
C LEU A 323 -12.69 8.63 -28.02
N ILE A 324 -13.05 9.64 -27.22
CA ILE A 324 -14.28 9.66 -26.42
C ILE A 324 -15.19 10.80 -26.88
N ALA A 325 -16.42 10.42 -27.23
CA ALA A 325 -17.52 11.35 -27.44
C ALA A 325 -18.16 11.74 -26.11
N ARG A 326 -18.22 13.04 -25.83
CA ARG A 326 -18.93 13.60 -24.68
C ARG A 326 -20.43 13.46 -24.89
N THR A 327 -21.15 12.90 -23.91
CA THR A 327 -22.62 12.75 -24.00
C THR A 327 -23.37 14.03 -23.61
N ARG A 328 -22.73 15.19 -23.72
CA ARG A 328 -23.32 16.53 -23.55
C ARG A 328 -22.62 17.51 -24.49
N GLY A 329 -23.29 18.62 -24.80
CA GLY A 329 -22.77 19.67 -25.66
C GLY A 329 -23.25 19.55 -27.11
N CYS A 330 -22.69 20.39 -27.97
CA CYS A 330 -23.02 20.47 -29.39
C CYS A 330 -21.74 20.61 -30.22
N SER A 331 -21.74 20.04 -31.42
CA SER A 331 -20.68 20.18 -32.42
C SER A 331 -21.31 20.20 -33.82
N GLY A 332 -20.78 21.02 -34.73
CA GLY A 332 -21.31 21.15 -36.09
C GLY A 332 -22.79 21.56 -36.16
N GLY A 333 -23.31 22.29 -35.16
CA GLY A 333 -24.74 22.66 -35.08
C GLY A 333 -25.66 21.55 -34.55
N PHE A 334 -25.13 20.38 -34.18
CA PHE A 334 -25.88 19.27 -33.62
C PHE A 334 -25.56 19.08 -32.14
N CYS A 335 -26.58 19.01 -31.31
CA CYS A 335 -26.45 18.76 -29.87
C CYS A 335 -26.75 17.31 -29.52
N VAL A 336 -26.13 16.81 -28.45
CA VAL A 336 -26.47 15.47 -27.92
C VAL A 336 -27.97 15.39 -27.62
N GLY A 337 -28.61 14.32 -28.08
CA GLY A 337 -30.05 14.09 -28.02
C GLY A 337 -30.82 14.55 -29.27
N ALA A 338 -30.21 15.35 -30.16
CA ALA A 338 -30.84 15.80 -31.39
C ALA A 338 -31.17 14.61 -32.31
N LYS A 339 -32.35 14.63 -32.92
CA LYS A 339 -32.76 13.64 -33.92
C LYS A 339 -32.13 13.99 -35.27
N VAL A 340 -31.35 13.08 -35.81
CA VAL A 340 -30.61 13.26 -37.06
C VAL A 340 -30.96 12.16 -38.06
N ILE A 341 -30.68 12.41 -39.33
CA ILE A 341 -30.83 11.43 -40.41
C ILE A 341 -29.48 11.34 -41.12
N ALA A 342 -28.89 10.15 -41.13
CA ALA A 342 -27.64 9.86 -41.81
C ALA A 342 -27.85 8.79 -42.91
N SER A 343 -26.79 8.42 -43.63
CA SER A 343 -26.83 7.35 -44.65
C SER A 343 -27.30 6.01 -44.10
N GLU A 344 -26.97 5.73 -42.84
CA GLU A 344 -27.25 4.48 -42.14
C GLU A 344 -28.68 4.47 -41.57
N GLY A 345 -29.36 5.63 -41.53
CA GLY A 345 -30.75 5.77 -41.12
C GLY A 345 -31.02 6.93 -40.17
N ALA A 346 -32.24 6.97 -39.62
CA ALA A 346 -32.62 7.94 -38.59
C ALA A 346 -32.10 7.52 -37.21
N GLY A 347 -31.54 8.47 -36.47
CA GLY A 347 -30.97 8.23 -35.16
C GLY A 347 -31.05 9.43 -34.23
N LYS A 348 -30.33 9.33 -33.11
CA LYS A 348 -30.08 10.45 -32.19
C LYS A 348 -28.60 10.62 -31.97
N VAL A 349 -28.12 11.85 -31.92
CA VAL A 349 -26.75 12.15 -31.50
C VAL A 349 -26.58 11.65 -30.06
N ALA A 350 -25.69 10.69 -29.86
CA ALA A 350 -25.36 10.11 -28.56
C ALA A 350 -24.17 10.80 -27.89
N GLY A 351 -23.24 11.33 -28.69
CA GLY A 351 -22.10 12.09 -28.18
C GLY A 351 -21.43 12.96 -29.25
N VAL A 352 -20.61 13.90 -28.78
CA VAL A 352 -19.81 14.81 -29.62
C VAL A 352 -18.33 14.63 -29.29
N PHE A 353 -17.48 14.40 -30.30
CA PHE A 353 -16.04 14.30 -30.10
C PHE A 353 -15.43 15.71 -30.00
N SER A 354 -14.51 15.91 -29.05
CA SER A 354 -13.90 17.23 -28.81
C SER A 354 -12.81 17.58 -29.83
N HIS A 355 -12.10 16.56 -30.32
CA HIS A 355 -10.91 16.71 -31.16
C HIS A 355 -11.13 16.25 -32.60
N ARG A 356 -12.29 15.65 -32.87
CA ARG A 356 -12.70 15.25 -34.20
C ARG A 356 -14.03 15.90 -34.47
N GLU A 357 -14.21 16.47 -35.65
CA GLU A 357 -15.50 17.00 -36.10
C GLU A 357 -16.46 15.85 -36.44
N TYR A 358 -16.52 14.80 -35.62
CA TYR A 358 -17.46 13.69 -35.76
C TYR A 358 -18.50 13.72 -34.63
N LEU A 359 -19.64 13.13 -34.93
CA LEU A 359 -20.74 12.90 -34.01
C LEU A 359 -20.89 11.39 -33.83
N SER A 360 -20.99 10.92 -32.58
CA SER A 360 -21.45 9.55 -32.35
C SER A 360 -22.97 9.55 -32.40
N VAL A 361 -23.57 8.86 -33.37
CA VAL A 361 -25.02 8.79 -33.60
C VAL A 361 -25.52 7.38 -33.32
N ARG A 362 -26.55 7.26 -32.50
CA ARG A 362 -27.22 5.99 -32.21
C ARG A 362 -28.35 5.74 -33.21
N ILE A 363 -28.19 4.72 -34.06
CA ILE A 363 -29.13 4.30 -35.10
C ILE A 363 -29.50 2.84 -34.85
N GLN A 364 -30.79 2.56 -34.64
CA GLN A 364 -31.31 1.21 -34.37
C GLN A 364 -30.63 0.45 -33.21
N GLY A 365 -30.05 1.17 -32.25
CA GLY A 365 -29.37 0.59 -31.09
C GLY A 365 -27.84 0.63 -31.20
N GLU A 366 -27.31 0.66 -32.41
CA GLU A 366 -25.88 0.70 -32.75
C GLU A 366 -25.34 2.13 -32.78
N TYR A 367 -24.03 2.30 -32.56
CA TYR A 367 -23.34 3.58 -32.65
C TYR A 367 -22.55 3.71 -33.96
N TYR A 368 -22.59 4.90 -34.55
CA TYR A 368 -21.86 5.25 -35.76
C TYR A 368 -21.15 6.58 -35.55
N ASP A 369 -19.90 6.68 -35.98
CA ASP A 369 -19.16 7.94 -36.02
C ASP A 369 -19.44 8.59 -37.38
N ILE A 370 -20.14 9.72 -37.36
CA ILE A 370 -20.70 10.38 -38.54
C ILE A 370 -20.19 11.81 -38.61
N ASP A 371 -19.70 12.22 -39.77
CA ASP A 371 -19.36 13.61 -40.03
C ASP A 371 -20.64 14.48 -40.06
N PRO A 372 -20.71 15.64 -39.38
CA PRO A 372 -21.83 16.56 -39.47
C PRO A 372 -22.30 16.86 -40.90
N ASP A 373 -21.38 16.87 -41.88
CA ASP A 373 -21.71 17.11 -43.29
C ASP A 373 -22.42 15.92 -43.96
N GLN A 374 -22.32 14.73 -43.37
CA GLN A 374 -23.05 13.53 -43.76
C GLN A 374 -24.45 13.44 -43.12
N ILE A 375 -24.84 14.43 -42.31
CA ILE A 375 -26.19 14.51 -41.72
C ILE A 375 -27.11 15.34 -42.60
N ALA A 376 -28.30 14.81 -42.89
CA ALA A 376 -29.29 15.53 -43.66
C ALA A 376 -29.84 16.74 -42.90
N LYS A 377 -29.85 17.91 -43.55
CA LYS A 377 -30.53 19.11 -43.06
C LYS A 377 -32.04 18.93 -43.21
N ARG A 378 -32.80 19.29 -42.17
CA ARG A 378 -34.28 19.19 -42.15
C ARG A 378 -34.99 20.36 -42.84
N GLU A 379 -34.25 21.13 -43.62
CA GLU A 379 -34.72 22.27 -44.39
C GLU A 379 -33.86 22.44 -45.64
N GLY A 380 -34.35 23.23 -46.59
CA GLY A 380 -33.67 23.48 -47.86
C GLY A 380 -34.01 22.47 -48.95
N CYS A 381 -33.25 22.54 -50.04
CA CYS A 381 -33.47 21.74 -51.24
C CYS A 381 -32.15 21.17 -51.76
N SER A 382 -32.21 19.97 -52.33
CA SER A 382 -31.15 19.42 -53.17
C SER A 382 -31.68 19.30 -54.60
N GLY A 383 -31.10 20.07 -55.51
CA GLY A 383 -31.61 20.24 -56.87
C GLY A 383 -33.07 20.70 -56.85
N GLN A 384 -33.95 19.92 -57.45
CA GLN A 384 -35.38 20.19 -57.51
C GLN A 384 -36.20 19.57 -56.35
N PHE A 385 -35.58 19.00 -55.33
CA PHE A 385 -36.30 18.35 -54.23
C PHE A 385 -36.04 19.06 -52.90
N CYS A 386 -37.10 19.62 -52.33
CA CYS A 386 -37.07 20.34 -51.05
C CYS A 386 -37.64 19.48 -49.93
N VAL A 387 -37.21 19.72 -48.68
CA VAL A 387 -37.83 19.06 -47.52
C VAL A 387 -39.33 19.35 -47.48
N GLY A 388 -40.14 18.30 -47.35
CA GLY A 388 -41.60 18.33 -47.42
C GLY A 388 -42.18 17.90 -48.77
N ASP A 389 -41.39 17.93 -49.86
CA ASP A 389 -41.82 17.50 -51.19
C ASP A 389 -42.21 16.02 -51.21
N LYS A 390 -43.22 15.68 -52.01
CA LYS A 390 -43.55 14.28 -52.29
C LYS A 390 -42.72 13.78 -53.47
N ALA A 391 -41.99 12.70 -53.28
CA ALA A 391 -41.18 12.10 -54.32
C ALA A 391 -41.38 10.58 -54.38
N ILE A 392 -41.12 10.02 -55.56
CA ILE A 392 -41.08 8.58 -55.79
C ILE A 392 -39.66 8.24 -56.26
N ASN A 393 -39.04 7.27 -55.61
CA ASN A 393 -37.79 6.71 -56.08
C ASN A 393 -38.07 5.69 -57.19
N THR A 394 -37.58 5.97 -58.39
CA THR A 394 -37.86 5.18 -59.59
C THR A 394 -37.15 3.84 -59.63
N LYS A 395 -36.08 3.65 -58.83
CA LYS A 395 -35.33 2.38 -58.77
C LYS A 395 -36.00 1.34 -57.89
N ASN A 396 -36.55 1.74 -56.76
CA ASN A 396 -37.09 0.82 -55.74
C ASN A 396 -38.58 1.03 -55.45
N GLY A 397 -39.21 2.03 -56.05
CA GLY A 397 -40.64 2.30 -55.94
C GLY A 397 -41.07 2.96 -54.64
N TYR A 398 -40.15 3.30 -53.72
CA TYR A 398 -40.51 3.98 -52.47
C TYR A 398 -41.14 5.35 -52.76
N ALA A 399 -42.32 5.58 -52.21
CA ALA A 399 -43.07 6.81 -52.38
C ALA A 399 -43.25 7.47 -51.01
N GLY A 400 -42.76 8.69 -50.87
CA GLY A 400 -42.66 9.30 -49.55
C GLY A 400 -42.57 10.81 -49.58
N ARG A 401 -42.26 11.40 -48.42
CA ARG A 401 -41.91 12.82 -48.31
C ARG A 401 -40.42 12.97 -48.09
N VAL A 402 -39.81 13.95 -48.76
CA VAL A 402 -38.43 14.33 -48.48
C VAL A 402 -38.35 14.83 -47.05
N SER A 403 -37.59 14.15 -46.20
CA SER A 403 -37.45 14.40 -44.76
C SER A 403 -36.16 15.15 -44.42
N GLY A 404 -35.18 15.14 -45.33
CA GLY A 404 -33.94 15.90 -45.23
C GLY A 404 -33.14 15.92 -46.53
N VAL A 405 -32.21 16.86 -46.63
CA VAL A 405 -31.29 17.04 -47.76
C VAL A 405 -29.84 16.94 -47.31
N PHE A 406 -29.01 16.17 -48.01
CA PHE A 406 -27.59 15.99 -47.70
C PHE A 406 -26.73 16.97 -48.52
N GLN A 407 -25.52 17.29 -48.03
CA GLN A 407 -24.62 18.21 -48.73
C GLN A 407 -24.11 17.66 -50.07
N ASP A 408 -23.97 16.35 -50.17
CA ASP A 408 -23.54 15.64 -51.40
C ASP A 408 -24.63 15.57 -52.49
N GLY A 409 -25.76 16.24 -52.28
CA GLY A 409 -26.86 16.30 -53.22
C GLY A 409 -27.84 15.13 -53.11
N ARG A 410 -27.65 14.16 -52.20
CA ARG A 410 -28.67 13.16 -51.89
C ARG A 410 -29.81 13.75 -51.06
N VAL A 411 -30.92 13.02 -50.97
CA VAL A 411 -32.03 13.36 -50.07
C VAL A 411 -32.50 12.15 -49.28
N SER A 412 -33.04 12.37 -48.10
CA SER A 412 -33.73 11.34 -47.34
C SER A 412 -35.23 11.38 -47.65
N LEU A 413 -35.80 10.23 -47.98
CA LEU A 413 -37.20 10.02 -48.33
C LEU A 413 -37.87 9.17 -47.23
N ASN A 414 -38.81 9.76 -46.50
CA ASN A 414 -39.62 9.04 -45.51
C ASN A 414 -40.80 8.35 -46.21
N SER A 415 -40.75 7.03 -46.34
CA SER A 415 -41.79 6.16 -46.89
C SER A 415 -42.32 5.28 -45.75
N ASP A 416 -43.60 5.43 -45.40
CA ASP A 416 -44.26 4.65 -44.34
C ASP A 416 -43.50 4.63 -43.00
N GLY A 417 -42.90 5.77 -42.62
CA GLY A 417 -42.15 5.91 -41.37
C GLY A 417 -40.72 5.38 -41.41
N LYS A 418 -40.24 4.88 -42.56
CA LYS A 418 -38.85 4.48 -42.79
C LYS A 418 -38.12 5.50 -43.66
N GLU A 419 -36.90 5.86 -43.27
CA GLU A 419 -36.07 6.77 -44.03
C GLU A 419 -35.26 6.01 -45.10
N HIS A 420 -35.27 6.52 -46.33
CA HIS A 420 -34.52 5.98 -47.46
C HIS A 420 -33.62 7.06 -48.06
N VAL A 421 -32.31 6.87 -48.05
CA VAL A 421 -31.37 7.82 -48.67
C VAL A 421 -31.30 7.55 -50.17
N CYS A 422 -31.65 8.56 -50.97
CA CYS A 422 -31.81 8.46 -52.42
C CYS A 422 -30.95 9.51 -53.14
N ALA A 423 -30.41 9.16 -54.31
CA ALA A 423 -29.86 10.16 -55.23
C ALA A 423 -31.01 10.95 -55.87
N THR A 424 -30.85 12.26 -56.05
CA THR A 424 -31.88 13.11 -56.66
C THR A 424 -32.20 12.73 -58.10
N ALA A 425 -31.25 12.14 -58.83
CA ALA A 425 -31.46 11.61 -60.18
C ALA A 425 -32.44 10.42 -60.22
N ASP A 426 -32.60 9.71 -59.10
CA ASP A 426 -33.51 8.56 -58.98
C ASP A 426 -34.91 8.98 -58.51
N LEU A 427 -35.16 10.28 -58.31
CA LEU A 427 -36.42 10.79 -57.80
C LEU A 427 -37.22 11.50 -58.89
N VAL A 428 -38.54 11.31 -58.83
CA VAL A 428 -39.51 12.11 -59.59
C VAL A 428 -40.50 12.77 -58.64
N ARG A 429 -40.84 14.04 -58.90
CA ARG A 429 -41.86 14.76 -58.13
C ARG A 429 -43.22 14.09 -58.36
N SER A 430 -43.94 13.80 -57.28
CA SER A 430 -45.31 13.29 -57.38
C SER A 430 -46.26 14.45 -57.69
N VAL A 431 -46.56 14.64 -58.99
CA VAL A 431 -47.36 15.79 -59.48
C VAL A 431 -48.87 15.56 -59.34
N ARG A 432 -49.32 14.39 -58.85
CA ARG A 432 -50.74 14.06 -58.74
C ARG A 432 -51.15 13.73 -57.31
N ARG A 433 -52.32 14.25 -56.91
CA ARG A 433 -53.07 13.80 -55.73
C ARG A 433 -53.13 12.27 -55.81
N TRP A 434 -52.46 11.61 -54.87
CA TRP A 434 -52.64 10.20 -54.62
C TRP A 434 -54.07 10.00 -54.12
N GLU A 435 -54.99 9.68 -55.03
CA GLU A 435 -56.16 8.90 -54.66
C GLU A 435 -55.69 7.44 -54.58
N PRO A 436 -55.81 6.77 -53.42
CA PRO A 436 -55.42 5.39 -53.32
C PRO A 436 -56.29 4.56 -54.28
N LEU A 437 -55.66 3.93 -55.29
CA LEU A 437 -56.27 2.94 -56.18
C LEU A 437 -56.74 1.65 -55.46
N ALA A 438 -56.73 1.65 -54.13
CA ALA A 438 -57.17 0.54 -53.29
C ALA A 438 -58.70 0.28 -53.33
N ALA A 439 -59.50 1.15 -53.96
CA ALA A 439 -60.96 0.97 -54.04
C ALA A 439 -61.45 0.20 -55.30
N GLY A 440 -60.60 -0.10 -56.28
CA GLY A 440 -61.05 -0.59 -57.60
C GLY A 440 -61.04 -2.10 -57.84
N LEU A 441 -60.38 -2.91 -57.01
CA LEU A 441 -60.09 -4.33 -57.33
C LEU A 441 -60.95 -5.36 -56.58
N ARG A 442 -62.17 -4.98 -56.15
CA ARG A 442 -63.15 -5.91 -55.55
C ARG A 442 -64.31 -6.32 -56.45
N ARG A 443 -64.31 -5.99 -57.73
CA ARG A 443 -65.33 -6.45 -58.68
C ARG A 443 -64.76 -6.78 -60.05
N LEU A 444 -64.10 -7.92 -60.16
CA LEU A 444 -64.25 -8.81 -61.32
C LEU A 444 -64.24 -10.24 -60.79
N LYS A 445 -65.45 -10.84 -60.81
CA LYS A 445 -65.67 -12.28 -60.83
C LYS A 445 -65.32 -12.80 -62.23
#